data_AF-A0A6B3BYQ1-F1
#
_entry.id   AF-A0A6B3BYQ1-F1
#
_cell.length_a   1.000
_cell.length_b   1.000
_cell.length_c   1.000
_cell.angle_alpha   90.00
_cell.angle_beta   90.00
_cell.angle_gamma   90.00
#
_symmetry.space_group_name_H-M   'P 1'
#
loop_
_entity.id
_entity.type
_entity.pdbx_description
1 polymer ?
#
loop_
_entity_poly.entity_id
_entity_poly.type
_entity_poly.pdbx_seq_one_letter_code
_entity_poly.pdbx_strand_id
1 'polypeptide(L)'
;MAEIVLVHGMAQEQKSADTLEMEWLPALAGGVRVARDAALADELWRAARPGRREARMAFYGDIFLKPGRQGATEDLSELTEKQQDLAEAVATEWLRNARDRAPEEGDRRIARTILHTIETDDTGRQVLQPQILRL
;
A
#
# COMPACT_ATOMS: atom_id res chain seq x y z
N MET A 1 5.54 -18.15 -22.56
CA MET A 1 5.31 -16.70 -22.74
C MET A 1 3.85 -16.50 -22.40
N ALA A 2 3.55 -15.58 -21.49
CA ALA A 2 2.19 -15.41 -21.02
C ALA A 2 1.26 -14.93 -22.14
N GLU A 3 0.12 -15.60 -22.30
CA GLU A 3 -0.96 -15.12 -23.18
C GLU A 3 -1.82 -14.07 -22.45
N ILE A 4 -1.86 -14.15 -21.12
CA ILE A 4 -2.62 -13.24 -20.27
C ILE A 4 -1.67 -12.64 -19.23
N VAL A 5 -1.59 -11.32 -19.20
CA VAL A 5 -0.82 -10.58 -18.20
C VAL A 5 -1.78 -9.95 -17.20
N LEU A 6 -1.68 -10.36 -15.94
CA LEU A 6 -2.35 -9.74 -14.82
C LEU A 6 -1.45 -8.60 -14.33
N VAL A 7 -2.01 -7.42 -14.05
CA VAL A 7 -1.24 -6.27 -13.57
C VAL A 7 -1.77 -5.90 -12.20
N HIS A 8 -0.89 -5.79 -11.21
CA HIS A 8 -1.32 -5.47 -9.84
C HIS A 8 -1.96 -4.08 -9.75
N GLY A 9 -2.86 -3.92 -8.78
CA GLY A 9 -3.52 -2.64 -8.51
C GLY A 9 -2.70 -1.70 -7.64
N MET A 10 -3.23 -0.48 -7.46
CA MET A 10 -2.74 0.47 -6.45
C MET A 10 -2.94 -0.10 -5.04
N ALA A 11 -2.05 0.24 -4.10
CA ALA A 11 -2.03 -0.24 -2.71
C ALA A 11 -1.75 -1.76 -2.56
N GLN A 12 -1.11 -2.38 -3.55
CA GLN A 12 -0.69 -3.79 -3.52
C GLN A 12 0.84 -3.94 -3.54
N GLU A 13 1.57 -2.84 -3.46
CA GLU A 13 3.04 -2.78 -3.49
C GLU A 13 3.72 -3.54 -2.36
N GLN A 14 3.01 -3.85 -1.27
CA GLN A 14 3.52 -4.65 -0.15
C GLN A 14 3.25 -6.17 -0.30
N LYS A 15 2.59 -6.60 -1.39
CA LYS A 15 2.40 -8.02 -1.70
C LYS A 15 3.55 -8.55 -2.58
N SER A 16 3.47 -9.81 -2.99
CA SER A 16 4.34 -10.37 -4.03
C SER A 16 3.53 -10.75 -5.26
N ALA A 17 4.22 -10.92 -6.40
CA ALA A 17 3.63 -11.48 -7.62
C ALA A 17 2.91 -12.81 -7.32
N ASP A 18 3.55 -13.72 -6.58
CA ASP A 18 2.99 -15.03 -6.25
C ASP A 18 1.72 -14.93 -5.39
N THR A 19 1.72 -14.04 -4.39
CA THR A 19 0.53 -13.81 -3.56
C THR A 19 -0.64 -13.30 -4.37
N LEU A 20 -0.38 -12.36 -5.29
CA LEU A 20 -1.41 -11.81 -6.16
C LEU A 20 -1.87 -12.81 -7.23
N GLU A 21 -0.97 -13.62 -7.80
CA GLU A 21 -1.34 -14.71 -8.72
C GLU A 21 -2.28 -15.70 -8.04
N MET A 22 -1.98 -16.11 -6.80
CA MET A 22 -2.83 -17.03 -6.03
C MET A 22 -4.23 -16.47 -5.78
N GLU A 23 -4.36 -15.15 -5.64
CA GLU A 23 -5.65 -14.48 -5.45
C GLU A 23 -6.41 -14.32 -6.78
N TRP A 24 -5.73 -13.96 -7.86
CA TRP A 24 -6.36 -13.55 -9.12
C TRP A 24 -6.64 -14.71 -10.09
N LEU A 25 -5.77 -15.72 -10.14
CA LEU A 25 -5.97 -16.87 -11.05
C LEU A 25 -7.29 -17.63 -10.78
N PRO A 26 -7.67 -17.93 -9.52
CA PRO A 26 -8.96 -18.53 -9.23
C PRO A 26 -10.14 -17.64 -9.65
N ALA A 27 -10.03 -16.33 -9.45
CA ALA A 27 -11.08 -15.38 -9.79
C ALA A 27 -11.27 -15.28 -11.31
N LEU A 28 -10.18 -15.20 -12.06
CA LEU A 28 -10.19 -15.24 -13.52
C LEU A 28 -10.83 -16.54 -14.03
N ALA A 29 -10.39 -17.70 -13.54
CA ALA A 29 -10.97 -18.99 -13.91
C ALA A 29 -12.46 -19.09 -13.55
N GLY A 30 -12.87 -18.50 -12.43
CA GLY A 30 -14.27 -18.39 -12.03
C GLY A 30 -15.10 -17.61 -13.06
N GLY A 31 -14.62 -16.43 -13.47
CA GLY A 31 -15.26 -15.60 -14.50
C GLY A 31 -15.39 -16.31 -15.85
N VAL A 32 -14.31 -16.95 -16.31
CA VAL A 32 -14.29 -17.73 -17.56
C VAL A 32 -15.30 -18.88 -17.53
N ARG A 33 -15.42 -19.57 -16.38
CA ARG A 33 -16.43 -20.63 -16.19
C ARG A 33 -17.86 -20.09 -16.23
N VAL A 34 -18.13 -18.93 -15.62
CA VAL A 34 -19.44 -18.25 -15.71
C VAL A 34 -19.77 -17.86 -17.16
N ALA A 35 -18.75 -17.50 -17.94
CA ALA A 35 -18.86 -17.26 -19.39
C ALA A 35 -19.04 -18.54 -20.23
N ARG A 36 -19.23 -19.71 -19.60
CA ARG A 36 -19.47 -21.03 -20.20
C ARG A 36 -18.28 -21.67 -20.92
N ASP A 37 -17.04 -21.27 -20.61
CA ASP A 37 -15.83 -21.97 -21.06
C ASP A 37 -15.13 -22.69 -19.91
N ALA A 38 -15.69 -23.83 -19.47
CA ALA A 38 -15.15 -24.59 -18.35
C ALA A 38 -13.77 -25.20 -18.63
N ALA A 39 -13.51 -25.57 -19.90
CA ALA A 39 -12.24 -26.17 -20.30
C ALA A 39 -11.09 -25.16 -20.21
N LEU A 40 -11.31 -23.93 -20.71
CA LEU A 40 -10.34 -22.85 -20.57
C LEU A 40 -10.13 -22.47 -19.10
N ALA A 41 -11.19 -22.42 -18.30
CA ALA A 41 -11.08 -22.13 -16.88
C ALA A 41 -10.21 -23.15 -16.12
N ASP A 42 -10.29 -24.44 -16.48
CA ASP A 42 -9.42 -25.46 -15.90
C ASP A 42 -7.99 -25.37 -16.41
N GLU A 43 -7.79 -25.12 -17.71
CA GLU A 43 -6.46 -24.90 -18.30
C GLU A 43 -5.71 -23.72 -17.65
N LEU A 44 -6.43 -22.66 -17.28
CA LEU A 44 -5.84 -21.46 -16.67
C LEU A 44 -5.45 -21.62 -15.19
N TRP A 45 -6.03 -22.56 -14.45
CA TRP A 45 -5.82 -22.64 -13.00
C TRP A 45 -5.59 -24.07 -12.49
N ARG A 46 -6.60 -24.95 -12.54
CA ARG A 46 -6.53 -26.28 -11.89
C ARG A 46 -5.68 -27.29 -12.64
N ALA A 47 -5.60 -27.15 -13.96
CA ALA A 47 -4.83 -27.99 -14.87
C ALA A 47 -3.75 -27.19 -15.59
N ALA A 48 -3.33 -26.05 -15.04
CA ALA A 48 -2.28 -25.21 -15.58
C ALA A 48 -0.98 -26.01 -15.76
N ARG A 49 -0.34 -25.84 -16.92
CA ARG A 49 0.93 -26.49 -17.27
C ARG A 49 1.85 -25.47 -17.94
N PRO A 50 3.16 -25.50 -17.63
CA PRO A 50 4.13 -24.67 -18.35
C PRO A 50 4.07 -24.92 -19.86
N GLY A 51 4.19 -23.85 -20.65
CA GLY A 51 4.20 -23.89 -22.12
C GLY A 51 2.82 -24.06 -22.78
N ARG A 52 1.72 -24.03 -22.02
CA ARG A 52 0.35 -23.93 -22.54
C ARG A 52 -0.15 -22.49 -22.41
N ARG A 53 -1.46 -22.28 -22.24
CA ARG A 53 -2.00 -20.96 -21.93
C ARG A 53 -1.57 -20.54 -20.54
N GLU A 54 -0.69 -19.55 -20.51
CA GLU A 54 -0.11 -19.02 -19.28
C GLU A 54 -0.73 -17.67 -18.94
N ALA A 55 -1.22 -17.55 -17.71
CA ALA A 55 -1.55 -16.28 -17.09
C ALA A 55 -0.51 -15.98 -16.01
N ARG A 56 0.14 -14.81 -16.07
CA ARG A 56 1.21 -14.41 -15.14
C ARG A 56 0.98 -13.00 -14.61
N MET A 57 1.36 -12.75 -13.37
CA MET A 57 1.34 -11.44 -12.75
C MET A 57 2.60 -10.65 -13.13
N ALA A 58 2.37 -9.51 -13.77
CA ALA A 58 3.33 -8.42 -13.83
C ALA A 58 3.23 -7.64 -12.51
N PHE A 59 4.24 -7.81 -11.68
CA PHE A 59 4.42 -7.07 -10.43
C PHE A 59 5.55 -6.06 -10.58
N TYR A 60 5.27 -4.78 -10.33
CA TYR A 60 6.28 -3.71 -10.35
C TYR A 60 6.40 -3.01 -8.98
N GLY A 61 5.72 -3.54 -7.95
CA GLY A 61 5.84 -3.03 -6.59
C GLY A 61 7.23 -3.22 -5.99
N ASP A 62 7.98 -4.22 -6.48
CA ASP A 62 9.35 -4.51 -6.10
C ASP A 62 10.32 -3.35 -6.43
N ILE A 63 10.02 -2.53 -7.45
CA ILE A 63 10.78 -1.31 -7.78
C ILE A 63 10.77 -0.32 -6.59
N PHE A 64 9.71 -0.35 -5.78
CA PHE A 64 9.53 0.55 -4.64
C PHE A 64 9.91 -0.10 -3.31
N LEU A 65 10.20 -1.40 -3.28
CA LEU A 65 10.60 -2.12 -2.08
C LEU A 65 12.11 -2.19 -1.95
N LYS A 66 12.61 -1.93 -0.75
CA LYS A 66 14.02 -2.17 -0.42
C LYS A 66 14.24 -3.64 -0.06
N PRO A 67 15.21 -4.34 -0.69
CA PRO A 67 15.53 -5.72 -0.33
C PRO A 67 15.82 -5.87 1.16
N GLY A 68 15.21 -6.88 1.79
CA GLY A 68 15.41 -7.18 3.21
C GLY A 68 14.62 -6.32 4.20
N ARG A 69 13.74 -5.43 3.74
CA ARG A 69 12.83 -4.65 4.60
C ARG A 69 11.44 -5.30 4.63
N GLN A 70 10.90 -5.50 5.83
CA GLN A 70 9.51 -5.89 6.04
C GLN A 70 8.71 -4.70 6.60
N GLY A 71 7.54 -4.42 6.03
CA GLY A 71 6.61 -3.38 6.49
C GLY A 71 6.69 -2.07 5.71
N ALA A 72 5.57 -1.33 5.73
CA ALA A 72 5.39 -0.03 5.08
C ALA A 72 5.98 1.14 5.89
N THR A 73 7.08 0.91 6.60
CA THR A 73 7.74 2.00 7.32
C THR A 73 8.71 2.67 6.36
N GLU A 74 8.20 3.69 5.68
CA GLU A 74 9.03 4.72 5.08
C GLU A 74 9.95 5.25 6.18
N ASP A 75 11.25 4.99 6.04
CA ASP A 75 12.23 5.44 7.01
C ASP A 75 12.56 6.89 6.68
N LEU A 76 11.88 7.79 7.37
CA LEU A 76 12.05 9.23 7.21
C LEU A 76 13.50 9.68 7.51
N SER A 77 14.34 8.82 8.12
CA SER A 77 15.78 9.10 8.29
C SER A 77 16.56 9.12 6.97
N GLU A 78 15.96 8.63 5.89
CA GLU A 78 16.56 8.69 4.54
C GLU A 78 16.26 10.01 3.81
N LEU A 79 15.36 10.83 4.34
CA LEU A 79 15.10 12.16 3.83
C LEU A 79 16.27 13.08 4.22
N THR A 80 16.70 13.92 3.28
CA THR A 80 17.57 15.05 3.60
C THR A 80 16.86 16.00 4.56
N GLU A 81 17.60 16.80 5.34
CA GLU A 81 17.02 17.81 6.25
C GLU A 81 15.97 18.69 5.54
N LYS A 82 16.26 19.15 4.32
CA LYS A 82 15.31 19.94 3.51
C LYS A 82 14.03 19.19 3.15
N GLN A 83 14.11 17.88 2.94
CA GLN A 83 12.94 17.05 2.65
C GLN A 83 12.13 16.77 3.91
N GLN A 84 12.80 16.64 5.07
CA GLN A 84 12.14 16.52 6.37
C GLN A 84 11.37 17.82 6.70
N ASP A 85 12.02 18.98 6.55
CA ASP A 85 11.39 20.28 6.75
C ASP A 85 10.15 20.46 5.84
N LEU A 86 10.27 20.06 4.57
CA LEU A 86 9.16 20.14 3.63
C LEU A 86 8.03 19.18 4.01
N ALA A 87 8.36 17.94 4.40
CA ALA A 87 7.38 16.95 4.82
C ALA A 87 6.61 17.41 6.06
N GLU A 88 7.31 17.99 7.04
CA GLU A 88 6.70 18.56 8.24
C GLU A 88 5.80 19.76 7.92
N ALA A 89 6.24 20.65 7.02
CA ALA A 89 5.44 21.78 6.57
C ALA A 89 4.15 21.32 5.86
N VAL A 90 4.25 20.34 4.95
CA VAL A 90 3.10 19.79 4.23
C VAL A 90 2.14 19.06 5.18
N ALA A 91 2.66 18.24 6.09
CA ALA A 91 1.84 17.54 7.08
C ALA A 91 1.08 18.52 7.98
N THR A 92 1.75 19.59 8.43
CA THR A 92 1.12 20.65 9.24
C THR A 92 0.01 21.35 8.49
N GLU A 93 0.23 21.70 7.22
CA GLU A 93 -0.81 22.32 6.39
C GLU A 93 -1.98 21.38 6.10
N TRP A 94 -1.74 20.08 5.93
CA TRP A 94 -2.83 19.11 5.80
C TRP A 94 -3.64 18.97 7.09
N LEU A 95 -2.99 18.96 8.25
CA LEU A 95 -3.68 18.93 9.55
C LEU A 95 -4.52 20.21 9.75
N ARG A 96 -4.00 21.39 9.39
CA ARG A 96 -4.76 22.65 9.43
C ARG A 96 -5.99 22.58 8.51
N ASN A 97 -5.82 22.10 7.29
CA ASN A 97 -6.92 21.91 6.35
C ASN A 97 -7.95 20.89 6.87
N ALA A 98 -7.50 19.77 7.45
CA ALA A 98 -8.38 18.77 8.02
C ALA A 98 -9.18 19.31 9.21
N ARG A 99 -8.53 20.04 10.12
CA ARG A 99 -9.20 20.74 11.24
C ARG A 99 -10.35 21.61 10.76
N ASP A 100 -10.13 22.37 9.69
CA ASP A 100 -11.04 23.42 9.25
C ASP A 100 -12.10 22.91 8.26
N ARG A 101 -11.80 21.86 7.48
CA ARG A 101 -12.60 21.45 6.31
C ARG A 101 -12.94 19.97 6.22
N ALA A 102 -12.40 19.11 7.09
CA ALA A 102 -12.76 17.69 7.04
C ALA A 102 -14.28 17.55 7.26
N PRO A 103 -14.98 16.67 6.52
CA PRO A 103 -16.43 16.51 6.65
C PRO A 103 -16.82 15.92 8.01
N GLU A 104 -16.03 14.97 8.51
CA GLU A 104 -16.25 14.25 9.75
C GLU A 104 -15.69 15.01 10.98
N GLU A 105 -16.49 15.11 12.05
CA GLU A 105 -16.04 15.76 13.29
C GLU A 105 -14.93 14.99 14.01
N GLY A 106 -14.85 13.67 13.80
CA GLY A 106 -13.77 12.83 14.31
C GLY A 106 -12.42 13.29 13.78
N ASP A 107 -12.32 13.47 12.46
CA ASP A 107 -11.11 13.89 11.77
C ASP A 107 -10.70 15.31 12.18
N ARG A 108 -11.67 16.23 12.27
CA ARG A 108 -11.41 17.60 12.76
C ARG A 108 -10.83 17.59 14.17
N ARG A 109 -11.33 16.72 15.05
CA ARG A 109 -10.86 16.59 16.44
C ARG A 109 -9.46 16.02 16.51
N ILE A 110 -9.17 14.94 15.77
CA ILE A 110 -7.83 14.35 15.69
C ILE A 110 -6.83 15.40 15.23
N ALA A 111 -7.16 16.14 14.17
CA ALA A 111 -6.31 17.20 13.65
C ALA A 111 -6.03 18.30 14.68
N ARG A 112 -7.04 18.74 15.45
CA ARG A 112 -6.84 19.70 16.56
C ARG A 112 -5.90 19.18 17.63
N THR A 113 -6.08 17.93 18.05
CA THR A 113 -5.25 17.32 19.08
C THR A 113 -3.80 17.25 18.64
N ILE A 114 -3.53 16.78 17.42
CA ILE A 114 -2.16 16.66 16.91
C ILE A 114 -1.51 18.04 16.74
N LEU A 115 -2.23 19.02 16.17
CA LEU A 115 -1.70 20.39 16.04
C LEU A 115 -1.37 21.01 17.41
N HIS A 116 -2.23 20.78 18.41
CA HIS A 116 -1.96 21.27 19.76
C HIS A 116 -0.70 20.65 20.34
N THR A 117 -0.48 19.34 20.16
CA THR A 117 0.75 18.66 20.59
C THR A 117 1.99 19.23 19.92
N ILE A 118 1.96 19.44 18.60
CA ILE A 118 3.07 20.04 17.85
C ILE A 118 3.41 21.44 18.37
N GLU A 119 2.39 22.28 18.59
CA GLU A 119 2.57 23.65 19.10
C GLU A 119 3.14 23.68 20.54
N THR A 120 2.76 22.72 21.38
CA THR A 120 3.26 22.62 22.76
C THR A 120 4.65 21.99 22.87
N ASP A 121 4.99 21.04 21.99
CA ASP A 121 6.30 20.37 21.99
C ASP A 121 7.40 21.30 21.43
N ASP A 122 7.06 22.20 20.50
CA ASP A 122 8.00 23.21 20.01
C ASP A 122 8.39 24.24 21.09
N THR A 123 7.63 24.31 22.19
CA THR A 123 7.98 25.12 23.38
C THR A 123 8.86 24.37 24.40
N GLY A 124 9.16 23.09 24.19
CA GLY A 124 9.94 22.27 25.12
C GLY A 124 10.42 20.96 24.49
N ARG A 125 11.46 21.01 23.66
CA ARG A 125 12.04 19.82 23.02
C ARG A 125 12.64 18.83 24.04
N GLN A 126 11.80 17.92 24.54
CA GLN A 126 12.19 16.53 24.82
C GLN A 126 11.80 15.68 23.62
N VAL A 127 12.79 14.96 23.08
CA VAL A 127 12.68 14.08 21.91
C VAL A 127 11.66 12.97 22.17
N LEU A 128 10.57 12.93 21.40
CA LEU A 128 9.62 11.82 21.42
C LEU A 128 10.29 10.57 20.82
N GLN A 129 10.60 9.60 21.67
CA GLN A 129 10.85 8.23 21.24
C GLN A 129 9.50 7.56 20.90
N PRO A 130 9.38 6.85 19.77
CA PRO A 130 8.17 6.12 19.44
C PRO A 130 8.06 4.88 20.35
N GLN A 131 7.19 4.94 21.36
CA GLN A 131 6.80 3.74 22.09
C GLN A 131 5.78 2.93 21.28
N ILE A 132 6.23 1.75 20.91
CA ILE A 132 5.51 0.67 20.26
C ILE A 132 4.31 0.25 21.11
N LEU A 133 3.09 0.43 20.60
CA LEU A 133 1.91 -0.27 21.09
C LEU A 133 2.00 -1.74 20.64
N ARG A 134 2.37 -2.62 21.58
CA ARG A 134 2.04 -4.05 21.50
C ARG A 134 0.58 -4.22 21.90
N LEU A 135 -0.22 -4.75 20.98
CA LEU A 135 -1.35 -5.62 21.29
C LEU A 135 -0.97 -7.02 20.83
#